data_AF-A0A352A2F3-F1
#
_entry.id   AF-A0A352A2F3-F1
#
_cell.length_a   1.000
_cell.length_b   1.000
_cell.length_c   1.000
_cell.angle_alpha   90.00
_cell.angle_beta   90.00
_cell.angle_gamma   90.00
#
_symmetry.space_group_name_H-M   'P 1'
#
loop_
_entity.id
_entity.type
_entity.pdbx_description
1 polymer ?
#
loop_
_entity_poly.entity_id
_entity_poly.type
_entity_poly.pdbx_seq_one_letter_code
_entity_poly.pdbx_strand_id
1 'polypeptide(L)'
;MGVFIIKTFAFFYLYTIIRPFLFYILLFMKKLPILQMTLVILLVGVMAFGFFMTKKKTNIGETNIQRKIISLDDPESLYEAEQKQLQKKMDDYALYNSAVDALDITACEKIIDNDTLKAECSDNVYSAQASKEKDVTLCDKITDITTKSRCTSSFAYDSAITSLKQSDCDKITGDSDLKNACTKNVVFAKIEDASFSGTVDACASLSGADKDYCTNRIEKDADIDLLQKGTTTKDIKVCRQIQDVNMKNTCSDTVYMTLTMENKDGSLCAKIVDITRKASCTTQFARMNDINLLEKALAENNLSLCANIITADLKTKCTDTLLLKAGVVNKDTATCAKISDAGTRKQCDDTVKLILEQMNKQK
;
A
#
# COMPACT_ATOMS: atom_id res chain seq x y z
N MET A 1 -33.38 9.59 -52.59
CA MET A 1 -33.74 9.38 -51.15
C MET A 1 -32.95 8.22 -50.51
N GLY A 2 -31.69 7.97 -50.87
CA GLY A 2 -30.91 6.84 -50.33
C GLY A 2 -29.58 7.20 -49.63
N VAL A 3 -29.20 8.48 -49.59
CA VAL A 3 -27.88 8.92 -49.09
C VAL A 3 -27.97 9.64 -47.73
N PHE A 4 -29.18 9.95 -47.26
CA PHE A 4 -29.38 10.69 -46.00
C PHE A 4 -29.53 9.81 -44.75
N ILE A 5 -29.67 8.49 -44.90
CA ILE A 5 -29.92 7.57 -43.76
C ILE A 5 -28.61 7.02 -43.16
N ILE A 6 -27.51 7.00 -43.93
CA ILE A 6 -26.24 6.39 -43.49
C ILE A 6 -25.45 7.31 -42.53
N LYS A 7 -25.57 8.64 -42.65
CA LYS A 7 -24.84 9.58 -41.77
C LYS A 7 -25.40 9.65 -40.35
N THR A 8 -26.69 9.40 -40.16
CA THR A 8 -27.33 9.50 -38.83
C THR A 8 -27.03 8.27 -37.97
N PHE A 9 -26.82 7.10 -38.57
CA PHE A 9 -26.48 5.87 -37.85
C PHE A 9 -25.03 5.85 -37.32
N ALA A 10 -24.08 6.46 -38.04
CA ALA A 10 -22.70 6.54 -37.58
C ALA A 10 -22.53 7.42 -36.32
N PHE A 11 -23.35 8.46 -36.18
CA PHE A 11 -23.31 9.35 -35.02
C PHE A 11 -23.90 8.71 -33.75
N PHE A 12 -24.95 7.90 -33.89
CA PHE A 12 -25.53 7.17 -32.77
C PHE A 12 -24.62 6.04 -32.26
N TYR A 13 -23.89 5.38 -33.16
CA TYR A 13 -22.99 4.30 -32.76
C TYR A 13 -21.76 4.81 -32.00
N LEU A 14 -21.18 5.94 -32.41
CA LEU A 14 -20.06 6.55 -31.67
C LEU A 14 -20.49 7.04 -30.28
N TYR A 15 -21.69 7.64 -30.17
CA TYR A 15 -22.16 8.20 -28.91
C TYR A 15 -22.50 7.13 -27.86
N THR A 16 -22.97 5.95 -28.32
CA THR A 16 -23.35 4.85 -27.42
C THR A 16 -22.13 4.09 -26.88
N ILE A 17 -21.01 4.08 -27.61
CA ILE A 17 -19.76 3.42 -27.18
C ILE A 17 -18.87 4.34 -26.33
N ILE A 18 -18.82 5.64 -26.65
CA ILE A 18 -17.91 6.58 -25.96
C ILE A 18 -18.44 6.94 -24.57
N ARG A 19 -19.76 7.03 -24.38
CA ARG A 19 -20.36 7.47 -23.11
C ARG A 19 -20.08 6.54 -21.91
N PRO A 20 -20.16 5.20 -22.02
CA PRO A 20 -19.75 4.33 -20.92
C PRO A 20 -18.24 4.38 -20.66
N PHE A 21 -17.42 4.57 -21.70
CA PHE A 21 -15.96 4.70 -21.54
C PHE A 21 -15.55 5.97 -20.81
N LEU A 22 -16.17 7.13 -21.12
CA LEU A 22 -15.91 8.39 -20.40
C LEU A 22 -16.40 8.32 -18.95
N PHE A 23 -17.52 7.62 -18.70
CA PHE A 23 -18.03 7.42 -17.34
C PHE A 23 -17.12 6.48 -16.54
N TYR A 24 -16.54 5.46 -17.19
CA TYR A 24 -15.54 4.57 -16.58
C TYR A 24 -14.25 5.32 -16.24
N ILE A 25 -13.75 6.18 -17.12
CA ILE A 25 -12.57 7.03 -16.87
C ILE A 25 -12.82 8.00 -15.71
N LEU A 26 -13.98 8.66 -15.67
CA LEU A 26 -14.35 9.57 -14.57
C LEU A 26 -14.57 8.86 -13.23
N LEU A 27 -15.06 7.61 -13.24
CA LEU A 27 -15.15 6.77 -12.04
C LEU A 27 -13.78 6.25 -11.59
N PHE A 28 -12.87 5.94 -12.52
CA PHE A 28 -11.51 5.49 -12.21
C PHE A 28 -10.66 6.61 -11.60
N MET A 29 -10.86 7.87 -12.03
CA MET A 29 -10.12 9.02 -11.49
C MET A 29 -10.42 9.35 -10.01
N LYS A 30 -11.47 8.78 -9.41
CA LYS A 30 -11.76 8.99 -7.97
C LYS A 30 -11.04 8.03 -7.01
N LYS A 31 -10.37 7.00 -7.51
CA LYS A 31 -9.72 5.96 -6.67
C LYS A 31 -8.29 5.60 -7.07
N LEU A 32 -7.64 6.39 -7.93
CA LEU A 32 -6.24 6.16 -8.24
C LEU A 32 -5.35 6.69 -7.10
N PRO A 33 -4.49 5.85 -6.49
CA PRO A 33 -3.53 6.32 -5.50
C PRO A 33 -2.61 7.34 -6.16
N ILE A 34 -2.23 8.36 -5.38
CA ILE A 34 -1.35 9.49 -5.74
C ILE A 34 -0.14 9.05 -6.60
N LEU A 35 0.35 7.82 -6.38
CA LEU A 35 1.44 7.18 -7.10
C LEU A 35 1.27 7.17 -8.63
N GLN A 36 0.09 6.89 -9.17
CA GLN A 36 -0.11 6.80 -10.62
C GLN A 36 -0.18 8.18 -11.30
N MET A 37 -0.63 9.22 -10.59
CA MET A 37 -0.55 10.61 -11.08
C MET A 37 0.90 11.08 -11.18
N THR A 38 1.74 10.75 -10.20
CA THR A 38 3.19 11.02 -10.28
C THR A 38 3.85 10.31 -11.47
N LEU A 39 3.44 9.09 -11.80
CA LEU A 39 4.00 8.34 -12.93
C LEU A 39 3.67 9.00 -14.28
N VAL A 40 2.44 9.50 -14.46
CA VAL A 40 2.02 10.21 -15.67
C VAL A 40 2.74 11.56 -15.80
N ILE A 41 2.91 12.30 -14.70
CA ILE A 41 3.65 13.57 -14.70
C ILE A 41 5.13 13.34 -15.03
N LEU A 42 5.75 12.27 -14.50
CA LEU A 42 7.12 11.88 -14.84
C LEU A 42 7.27 11.50 -16.32
N LEU A 43 6.34 10.72 -16.87
CA LEU A 43 6.39 10.32 -18.29
C LEU A 43 6.27 11.51 -19.24
N VAL A 44 5.41 12.48 -18.94
CA VAL A 44 5.28 13.71 -19.74
C VAL A 44 6.52 14.61 -19.55
N GLY A 45 7.08 14.67 -18.34
CA GLY A 45 8.31 15.41 -18.05
C GLY A 45 9.54 14.89 -18.81
N VAL A 46 9.73 13.56 -18.88
CA VAL A 46 10.85 12.93 -19.59
C VAL A 46 10.75 13.16 -21.11
N MET A 47 9.54 13.10 -21.69
CA MET A 47 9.35 13.41 -23.11
C MET A 47 9.59 14.88 -23.45
N ALA A 48 9.25 15.82 -22.56
CA ALA A 48 9.54 17.24 -22.77
C ALA A 48 11.04 17.58 -22.61
N PHE A 49 11.74 16.89 -21.71
CA PHE A 49 13.17 17.15 -21.44
C PHE A 49 14.08 16.58 -22.53
N GLY A 50 13.71 15.46 -23.17
CA GLY A 50 14.45 14.87 -24.29
C GLY A 50 14.54 15.77 -25.53
N PHE A 51 13.59 16.70 -25.70
CA PHE A 51 13.56 17.61 -26.86
C PHE A 51 14.51 18.82 -26.73
N PHE A 52 15.01 19.12 -25.52
CA PHE A 52 15.86 20.30 -25.29
C PHE A 52 17.38 20.02 -25.34
N MET A 53 17.81 18.75 -25.30
CA MET A 53 19.24 18.41 -25.25
C MET A 53 19.95 18.28 -26.61
N THR A 54 19.27 18.47 -27.75
CA THR A 54 19.88 18.32 -29.09
C THR A 54 20.40 19.60 -29.74
N LYS A 55 20.52 20.72 -29.01
CA LYS A 55 21.17 21.95 -29.53
C LYS A 55 22.28 22.47 -28.62
N LYS A 56 23.42 21.78 -28.61
CA LYS A 56 24.69 22.41 -28.19
C LYS A 56 25.65 22.44 -29.35
N LYS A 57 25.62 23.55 -30.09
CA LYS A 57 26.56 23.92 -31.14
C LYS A 57 27.89 24.25 -30.46
N THR A 58 28.87 23.35 -30.53
CA THR A 58 30.24 23.63 -30.09
C THR A 58 30.96 24.45 -31.16
N ASN A 59 31.16 25.74 -30.89
CA ASN A 59 32.14 26.57 -31.59
C ASN A 59 33.53 26.10 -31.17
N ILE A 60 34.17 25.31 -32.02
CA ILE A 60 35.59 24.96 -31.89
C ILE A 60 36.37 26.08 -32.58
N GLY A 61 37.16 26.81 -31.80
CA GLY A 61 38.02 27.88 -32.27
C GLY A 61 39.14 27.35 -33.16
N GLU A 62 39.31 28.01 -34.30
CA GLU A 62 40.43 27.82 -35.22
C GLU A 62 41.74 28.28 -34.56
N THR A 63 42.57 27.34 -34.12
CA THR A 63 43.99 27.60 -33.89
C THR A 63 44.78 27.27 -35.15
N ASN A 64 45.28 28.32 -35.79
CA ASN A 64 46.24 28.29 -36.89
C ASN A 64 47.53 27.56 -36.46
N ILE A 65 47.66 26.29 -36.88
CA ILE A 65 48.93 25.58 -36.87
C ILE A 65 49.39 25.48 -38.33
N GLN A 66 50.36 26.32 -38.70
CA GLN A 66 51.10 26.19 -39.94
C GLN A 66 51.88 24.87 -39.92
N ARG A 67 51.23 23.82 -40.43
CA ARG A 67 51.85 22.52 -40.65
C ARG A 67 52.63 22.60 -41.96
N LYS A 68 53.96 22.56 -41.83
CA LYS A 68 54.92 22.40 -42.91
C LYS A 68 54.48 21.25 -43.81
N ILE A 69 54.06 21.57 -45.04
CA ILE A 69 53.62 20.63 -46.06
C ILE A 69 54.85 19.83 -46.49
N ILE A 70 55.02 18.65 -45.90
CA ILE A 70 55.77 17.57 -46.52
C ILE A 70 54.77 16.96 -47.51
N SER A 71 55.04 17.08 -48.80
CA SER A 71 54.31 16.38 -49.85
C SER A 71 54.52 14.89 -49.66
N LEU A 72 53.64 14.25 -48.89
CA LEU A 72 53.42 12.81 -48.98
C LEU A 72 52.56 12.59 -50.21
N ASP A 73 53.18 12.09 -51.26
CA ASP A 73 52.47 11.55 -52.40
C ASP A 73 51.59 10.38 -51.90
N ASP A 74 50.27 10.55 -52.06
CA ASP A 74 49.17 9.57 -51.91
C ASP A 74 48.38 9.47 -50.57
N PRO A 75 47.75 10.57 -50.09
CA PRO A 75 46.89 10.57 -48.89
C PRO A 75 45.57 9.81 -49.03
N GLU A 76 45.17 9.39 -50.24
CA GLU A 76 43.92 8.68 -50.49
C GLU A 76 43.97 7.24 -49.95
N SER A 77 45.16 6.61 -49.99
CA SER A 77 45.37 5.23 -49.55
C SER A 77 45.22 4.99 -48.03
N LEU A 78 45.57 5.97 -47.20
CA LEU A 78 45.52 5.83 -45.74
C LEU A 78 44.07 5.92 -45.22
N TYR A 79 43.29 6.85 -45.76
CA TYR A 79 41.90 7.05 -45.37
C TYR A 79 41.04 5.83 -45.72
N GLU A 80 41.24 5.24 -46.91
CA GLU A 80 40.54 4.02 -47.30
C GLU A 80 40.85 2.82 -46.38
N ALA A 81 42.11 2.70 -45.93
CA ALA A 81 42.50 1.63 -45.01
C ALA A 81 41.84 1.80 -43.63
N GLU A 82 41.77 3.04 -43.11
CA GLU A 82 41.07 3.35 -41.86
C GLU A 82 39.57 3.06 -41.95
N GLN A 83 38.91 3.44 -43.05
CA GLN A 83 37.49 3.17 -43.26
C GLN A 83 37.20 1.66 -43.34
N LYS A 84 38.05 0.90 -44.04
CA LYS A 84 37.94 -0.57 -44.09
C LYS A 84 38.12 -1.21 -42.71
N GLN A 85 39.05 -0.70 -41.90
CA GLN A 85 39.26 -1.18 -40.54
C GLN A 85 38.07 -0.85 -39.63
N LEU A 86 37.45 0.32 -39.79
CA LEU A 86 36.29 0.72 -39.01
C LEU A 86 35.05 -0.11 -39.38
N GLN A 87 34.80 -0.31 -40.68
CA GLN A 87 33.69 -1.14 -41.15
C GLN A 87 33.82 -2.58 -40.62
N LYS A 88 35.02 -3.16 -40.68
CA LYS A 88 35.29 -4.48 -40.13
C LYS A 88 34.97 -4.59 -38.64
N LYS A 89 35.37 -3.58 -37.84
CA LYS A 89 35.00 -3.53 -36.42
C LYS A 89 33.49 -3.49 -36.23
N MET A 90 32.77 -2.70 -37.04
CA MET A 90 31.31 -2.63 -36.95
C MET A 90 30.64 -3.97 -37.29
N ASP A 91 31.14 -4.66 -38.31
CA ASP A 91 30.62 -5.98 -38.70
C ASP A 91 30.86 -7.02 -37.59
N ASP A 92 32.04 -7.03 -36.97
CA ASP A 92 32.36 -7.89 -35.82
C ASP A 92 31.42 -7.62 -34.63
N TYR A 93 31.15 -6.34 -34.32
CA TYR A 93 30.18 -5.99 -33.27
C TYR A 93 28.73 -6.37 -33.62
N ALA A 94 28.35 -6.31 -34.90
CA ALA A 94 27.03 -6.75 -35.35
C ALA A 94 26.86 -8.27 -35.18
N LEU A 95 27.91 -9.04 -35.51
CA LEU A 95 27.96 -10.48 -35.27
C LEU A 95 27.90 -10.80 -33.77
N TYR A 96 28.67 -10.10 -32.94
CA TYR A 96 28.64 -10.23 -31.48
C TYR A 96 27.21 -10.07 -30.92
N ASN A 97 26.53 -8.96 -31.26
CA ASN A 97 25.19 -8.68 -30.73
C ASN A 97 24.18 -9.72 -31.21
N SER A 98 24.23 -10.07 -32.50
CA SER A 98 23.37 -11.10 -33.08
C SER A 98 23.56 -12.47 -32.41
N ALA A 99 24.81 -12.85 -32.12
CA ALA A 99 25.14 -14.10 -31.43
C ALA A 99 24.57 -14.14 -30.01
N VAL A 100 24.75 -13.05 -29.23
CA VAL A 100 24.23 -12.94 -27.86
C VAL A 100 22.69 -12.95 -27.85
N ASP A 101 22.04 -12.21 -28.74
CA ASP A 101 20.58 -12.17 -28.83
C ASP A 101 19.97 -13.52 -29.25
N ALA A 102 20.60 -14.19 -30.22
CA ALA A 102 20.17 -15.50 -30.70
C ALA A 102 20.59 -16.66 -29.80
N LEU A 103 21.51 -16.41 -28.85
CA LEU A 103 22.19 -17.42 -28.05
C LEU A 103 22.91 -18.47 -28.90
N ASP A 104 23.49 -18.05 -30.02
CA ASP A 104 24.18 -18.91 -30.98
C ASP A 104 25.70 -18.80 -30.84
N ILE A 105 26.30 -19.77 -30.16
CA ILE A 105 27.75 -19.83 -29.96
C ILE A 105 28.52 -19.95 -31.28
N THR A 106 27.93 -20.58 -32.30
CA THR A 106 28.59 -20.76 -33.59
C THR A 106 28.70 -19.45 -34.37
N ALA A 107 27.87 -18.45 -34.04
CA ALA A 107 27.99 -17.11 -34.60
C ALA A 107 29.22 -16.36 -34.07
N CYS A 108 29.65 -16.60 -32.82
CA CYS A 108 30.87 -16.02 -32.26
C CYS A 108 32.14 -16.50 -33.01
N GLU A 109 32.12 -17.73 -33.53
CA GLU A 109 33.25 -18.29 -34.31
C GLU A 109 33.50 -17.55 -35.63
N LYS A 110 32.52 -16.75 -36.12
CA LYS A 110 32.65 -15.95 -37.34
C LYS A 110 33.47 -14.67 -37.16
N ILE A 111 33.83 -14.32 -35.93
CA ILE A 111 34.74 -13.21 -35.61
C ILE A 111 36.17 -13.72 -35.79
N ILE A 112 36.86 -13.31 -36.86
CA ILE A 112 38.15 -13.93 -37.27
C ILE A 112 39.36 -13.19 -36.68
N ASP A 113 39.31 -11.86 -36.62
CA ASP A 113 40.51 -11.04 -36.42
C ASP A 113 40.57 -10.32 -35.07
N ASN A 114 39.69 -10.71 -34.14
CA ASN A 114 39.62 -10.14 -32.81
C ASN A 114 39.33 -11.23 -31.76
N ASP A 115 40.37 -11.97 -31.38
CA ASP A 115 40.28 -13.07 -30.40
C ASP A 115 39.69 -12.62 -29.06
N THR A 116 39.95 -11.38 -28.65
CA THR A 116 39.38 -10.82 -27.41
C THR A 116 37.87 -10.68 -27.51
N LEU A 117 37.37 -10.08 -28.60
CA LEU A 117 35.93 -9.92 -28.82
C LEU A 117 35.24 -11.27 -29.05
N LYS A 118 35.92 -12.22 -29.69
CA LYS A 118 35.41 -13.59 -29.88
C LYS A 118 35.25 -14.34 -28.53
N ALA A 119 36.25 -14.23 -27.65
CA ALA A 119 36.17 -14.79 -26.30
C ALA A 119 35.04 -14.12 -25.50
N GLU A 120 34.96 -12.79 -25.53
CA GLU A 120 33.88 -12.02 -24.89
C GLU A 120 32.49 -12.39 -25.44
N CYS A 121 32.36 -12.59 -26.75
CA CYS A 121 31.14 -13.09 -27.40
C CYS A 121 30.72 -14.43 -26.80
N SER A 122 31.66 -15.37 -26.75
CA SER A 122 31.41 -16.74 -26.28
C SER A 122 31.00 -16.77 -24.81
N ASP A 123 31.70 -16.01 -23.97
CA ASP A 123 31.44 -15.86 -22.55
C ASP A 123 30.04 -15.29 -22.28
N ASN A 124 29.64 -14.25 -23.04
CA ASN A 124 28.33 -13.64 -22.90
C ASN A 124 27.20 -14.54 -23.43
N VAL A 125 27.41 -15.27 -24.53
CA VAL A 125 26.45 -16.27 -25.03
C VAL A 125 26.23 -17.36 -23.98
N TYR A 126 27.30 -17.94 -23.40
CA TYR A 126 27.15 -18.97 -22.37
C TYR A 126 26.49 -18.45 -21.09
N SER A 127 26.80 -17.24 -20.66
CA SER A 127 26.13 -16.59 -19.52
C SER A 127 24.62 -16.41 -19.75
N ALA A 128 24.24 -15.98 -20.95
CA ALA A 128 22.85 -15.79 -21.32
C ALA A 128 22.11 -17.13 -21.51
N GLN A 129 22.76 -18.15 -22.09
CA GLN A 129 22.22 -19.51 -22.17
C GLN A 129 21.99 -20.09 -20.78
N ALA A 130 22.97 -19.97 -19.87
CA ALA A 130 22.84 -20.39 -18.48
C ALA A 130 21.55 -19.82 -17.87
N SER A 131 21.40 -18.49 -17.94
CA SER A 131 20.25 -17.79 -17.37
C SER A 131 18.91 -18.23 -17.96
N LYS A 132 18.85 -18.45 -19.28
CA LYS A 132 17.63 -18.88 -19.99
C LYS A 132 17.26 -20.33 -19.67
N GLU A 133 18.24 -21.22 -19.64
CA GLU A 133 18.04 -22.66 -19.42
C GLU A 133 17.99 -23.03 -17.93
N LYS A 134 18.33 -22.06 -17.06
CA LYS A 134 18.51 -22.26 -15.62
C LYS A 134 19.56 -23.34 -15.31
N ASP A 135 20.60 -23.44 -16.14
CA ASP A 135 21.70 -24.38 -15.99
C ASP A 135 23.00 -23.65 -15.61
N VAL A 136 23.38 -23.73 -14.34
CA VAL A 136 24.61 -23.12 -13.82
C VAL A 136 25.88 -23.73 -14.40
N THR A 137 25.83 -24.98 -14.90
CA THR A 137 27.02 -25.65 -15.47
C THR A 137 27.48 -24.99 -16.77
N LEU A 138 26.60 -24.23 -17.44
CA LEU A 138 26.98 -23.41 -18.59
C LEU A 138 27.90 -22.25 -18.20
N CYS A 139 27.84 -21.75 -16.95
CA CYS A 139 28.79 -20.76 -16.45
C CYS A 139 30.23 -21.31 -16.42
N ASP A 140 30.43 -22.64 -16.35
CA ASP A 140 31.77 -23.23 -16.33
C ASP A 140 32.51 -23.14 -17.66
N LYS A 141 31.77 -22.92 -18.76
CA LYS A 141 32.31 -22.72 -20.11
C LYS A 141 32.85 -21.31 -20.33
N ILE A 142 32.55 -20.38 -19.43
CA ILE A 142 33.01 -18.98 -19.48
C ILE A 142 34.50 -18.94 -19.11
N THR A 143 35.29 -18.30 -19.97
CA THR A 143 36.74 -18.21 -19.84
C THR A 143 37.18 -17.02 -18.99
N ASP A 144 36.54 -15.85 -19.13
CA ASP A 144 36.79 -14.70 -18.27
C ASP A 144 36.34 -14.97 -16.83
N ILE A 145 37.28 -14.89 -15.90
CA ILE A 145 37.06 -15.20 -14.47
C ILE A 145 36.00 -14.28 -13.87
N THR A 146 35.98 -13.00 -14.26
CA THR A 146 35.03 -12.02 -13.72
C THR A 146 33.61 -12.34 -14.17
N THR A 147 33.43 -12.61 -15.46
CA THR A 147 32.16 -12.96 -16.09
C THR A 147 31.65 -14.29 -15.56
N LYS A 148 32.53 -15.29 -15.40
CA LYS A 148 32.21 -16.58 -14.78
C LYS A 148 31.72 -16.40 -13.34
N SER A 149 32.41 -15.58 -12.55
CA SER A 149 32.03 -15.28 -11.16
C SER A 149 30.66 -14.60 -11.08
N ARG A 150 30.38 -13.65 -11.99
CA ARG A 150 29.07 -12.98 -12.07
C ARG A 150 27.96 -13.95 -12.48
N CYS A 151 28.20 -14.80 -13.48
CA CYS A 151 27.25 -15.83 -13.93
C CYS A 151 26.87 -16.74 -12.76
N THR A 152 27.86 -17.36 -12.11
CA THR A 152 27.62 -18.26 -10.96
C THR A 152 26.98 -17.56 -9.76
N SER A 153 27.41 -16.33 -9.46
CA SER A 153 26.84 -15.54 -8.35
C SER A 153 25.37 -15.17 -8.58
N SER A 154 24.95 -14.95 -9.83
CA SER A 154 23.54 -14.71 -10.17
C SER A 154 22.65 -15.91 -9.79
N PHE A 155 23.10 -17.13 -10.07
CA PHE A 155 22.39 -18.34 -9.65
C PHE A 155 22.36 -18.55 -8.14
N ALA A 156 23.47 -18.26 -7.46
CA ALA A 156 23.53 -18.31 -6.00
C ALA A 156 22.53 -17.31 -5.38
N TYR A 157 22.45 -16.10 -5.93
CA TYR A 157 21.48 -15.09 -5.53
C TYR A 157 20.04 -15.58 -5.71
N ASP A 158 19.67 -16.05 -6.91
CA ASP A 158 18.32 -16.57 -7.20
C ASP A 158 17.93 -17.73 -6.27
N SER A 159 18.86 -18.66 -6.03
CA SER A 159 18.68 -19.79 -5.10
C SER A 159 18.46 -19.31 -3.67
N ALA A 160 19.24 -18.33 -3.21
CA ALA A 160 19.15 -17.79 -1.86
C ALA A 160 17.80 -17.12 -1.61
N ILE A 161 17.31 -16.32 -2.57
CA ILE A 161 16.01 -15.65 -2.49
C ILE A 161 14.87 -16.66 -2.50
N THR A 162 14.91 -17.64 -3.40
CA THR A 162 13.85 -18.66 -3.53
C THR A 162 13.76 -19.55 -2.29
N SER A 163 14.91 -19.92 -1.71
CA SER A 163 14.98 -20.81 -0.56
C SER A 163 14.91 -20.09 0.80
N LEU A 164 15.03 -18.76 0.80
CA LEU A 164 15.20 -17.92 1.99
C LEU A 164 16.39 -18.34 2.88
N LYS A 165 17.42 -18.97 2.29
CA LYS A 165 18.62 -19.43 3.00
C LYS A 165 19.75 -18.44 2.84
N GLN A 166 20.06 -17.71 3.91
CA GLN A 166 21.16 -16.73 3.90
C GLN A 166 22.52 -17.39 3.58
N SER A 167 22.73 -18.65 3.97
CA SER A 167 23.95 -19.39 3.65
C SER A 167 24.19 -19.58 2.15
N ASP A 168 23.16 -19.47 1.31
CA ASP A 168 23.33 -19.52 -0.14
C ASP A 168 23.98 -18.23 -0.68
N CYS A 169 23.82 -17.09 0.02
CA CYS A 169 24.54 -15.86 -0.32
C CYS A 169 26.05 -15.98 -0.09
N ASP A 170 26.51 -16.92 0.74
CA ASP A 170 27.95 -17.16 0.94
C ASP A 170 28.63 -17.78 -0.29
N LYS A 171 27.85 -18.33 -1.23
CA LYS A 171 28.34 -18.86 -2.51
C LYS A 171 28.68 -17.75 -3.51
N ILE A 172 28.25 -16.51 -3.26
CA ILE A 172 28.62 -15.35 -4.07
C ILE A 172 30.07 -14.97 -3.75
N THR A 173 30.95 -15.03 -4.76
CA THR A 173 32.38 -14.76 -4.60
C THR A 173 32.81 -13.61 -5.53
N GLY A 174 33.82 -12.85 -5.12
CA GLY A 174 34.38 -11.75 -5.91
C GLY A 174 33.54 -10.46 -5.96
N ASP A 175 32.29 -10.47 -5.49
CA ASP A 175 31.41 -9.31 -5.46
C ASP A 175 30.77 -9.14 -4.06
N SER A 176 31.41 -8.33 -3.21
CA SER A 176 30.92 -8.08 -1.85
C SER A 176 29.60 -7.33 -1.83
N ASP A 177 29.35 -6.46 -2.80
CA ASP A 177 28.15 -5.63 -2.84
C ASP A 177 26.94 -6.51 -3.20
N LEU A 178 27.09 -7.40 -4.19
CA LEU A 178 26.06 -8.38 -4.54
C LEU A 178 25.80 -9.36 -3.38
N LYS A 179 26.86 -9.81 -2.68
CA LYS A 179 26.71 -10.68 -1.50
C LYS A 179 25.94 -9.98 -0.36
N ASN A 180 26.25 -8.72 -0.09
CA ASN A 180 25.56 -7.92 0.92
C ASN A 180 24.10 -7.67 0.51
N ALA A 181 23.84 -7.36 -0.77
CA ALA A 181 22.49 -7.21 -1.31
C ALA A 181 21.68 -8.51 -1.22
N CYS A 182 22.28 -9.66 -1.54
CA CYS A 182 21.67 -10.98 -1.36
C CYS A 182 21.26 -11.20 0.10
N THR A 183 22.20 -11.01 1.02
CA THR A 183 21.98 -11.19 2.46
C THR A 183 20.81 -10.33 2.95
N LYS A 184 20.84 -9.04 2.58
CA LYS A 184 19.77 -8.08 2.87
C LYS A 184 18.41 -8.56 2.37
N ASN A 185 18.33 -8.92 1.09
CA ASN A 185 17.06 -9.28 0.47
C ASN A 185 16.51 -10.60 1.01
N VAL A 186 17.37 -11.57 1.35
CA VAL A 186 16.95 -12.80 2.04
C VAL A 186 16.40 -12.51 3.44
N VAL A 187 17.07 -11.67 4.23
CA VAL A 187 16.58 -11.30 5.57
C VAL A 187 15.23 -10.58 5.47
N PHE A 188 15.09 -9.63 4.55
CA PHE A 188 13.84 -8.89 4.35
C PHE A 188 12.71 -9.78 3.87
N ALA A 189 12.95 -10.65 2.88
CA ALA A 189 11.95 -11.62 2.45
C ALA A 189 11.53 -12.57 3.58
N LYS A 190 12.46 -12.96 4.46
CA LYS A 190 12.17 -13.82 5.60
C LYS A 190 11.30 -13.13 6.67
N ILE A 191 11.52 -11.85 6.96
CA ILE A 191 10.69 -11.10 7.95
C ILE A 191 9.34 -10.67 7.38
N GLU A 192 9.21 -10.57 6.05
CA GLU A 192 7.94 -10.29 5.38
C GLU A 192 7.06 -11.52 5.19
N ASP A 193 7.64 -12.72 5.36
CA ASP A 193 6.90 -13.97 5.31
C ASP A 193 5.91 -14.08 6.49
N ALA A 194 4.64 -14.39 6.19
CA ALA A 194 3.57 -14.46 7.19
C ALA A 194 3.79 -15.54 8.25
N SER A 195 4.67 -16.51 8.00
CA SER A 195 5.05 -17.56 8.96
C SER A 195 6.26 -17.18 9.82
N PHE A 196 6.81 -15.98 9.65
CA PHE A 196 7.94 -15.52 10.45
C PHE A 196 7.59 -15.47 11.94
N SER A 197 8.44 -16.11 12.75
CA SER A 197 8.35 -16.16 14.21
C SER A 197 9.71 -15.91 14.88
N GLY A 198 10.63 -15.26 14.16
CA GLY A 198 11.98 -15.00 14.63
C GLY A 198 12.10 -13.79 15.56
N THR A 199 13.29 -13.63 16.13
CA THR A 199 13.69 -12.49 16.96
C THR A 199 14.52 -11.49 16.15
N VAL A 200 14.88 -10.37 16.78
CA VAL A 200 15.82 -9.37 16.24
C VAL A 200 17.19 -9.95 15.85
N ASP A 201 17.54 -11.15 16.32
CA ASP A 201 18.76 -11.87 15.94
C ASP A 201 18.76 -12.22 14.44
N ALA A 202 17.59 -12.32 13.80
CA ALA A 202 17.49 -12.47 12.36
C ALA A 202 18.13 -11.31 11.58
N CYS A 203 18.24 -10.13 12.21
CA CYS A 203 18.86 -8.94 11.63
C CYS A 203 20.37 -8.85 11.88
N ALA A 204 20.98 -9.82 12.57
CA ALA A 204 22.38 -9.74 13.00
C ALA A 204 23.39 -9.64 11.84
N SER A 205 23.02 -10.16 10.67
CA SER A 205 23.83 -10.12 9.44
C SER A 205 23.76 -8.79 8.69
N LEU A 206 22.85 -7.88 9.08
CA LEU A 206 22.73 -6.55 8.50
C LEU A 206 23.57 -5.53 9.27
N SER A 207 23.80 -4.37 8.66
CA SER A 207 24.53 -3.26 9.28
C SER A 207 23.87 -1.92 9.00
N GLY A 208 24.15 -0.92 9.85
CA GLY A 208 23.66 0.45 9.69
C GLY A 208 22.14 0.54 9.59
N ALA A 209 21.65 1.39 8.69
CA ALA A 209 20.23 1.67 8.53
C ALA A 209 19.38 0.44 8.19
N ASP A 210 19.94 -0.56 7.49
CA ASP A 210 19.21 -1.78 7.14
C ASP A 210 18.96 -2.66 8.38
N LYS A 211 19.92 -2.71 9.31
CA LYS A 211 19.75 -3.42 10.58
C LYS A 211 18.72 -2.73 11.46
N ASP A 212 18.77 -1.40 11.52
CA ASP A 212 17.81 -0.60 12.28
C ASP A 212 16.39 -0.78 11.73
N TYR A 213 16.23 -0.74 10.40
CA TYR A 213 14.95 -1.00 9.75
C TYR A 213 14.41 -2.40 10.07
N CYS A 214 15.25 -3.44 9.95
CA CYS A 214 14.87 -4.81 10.27
C CYS A 214 14.43 -4.96 11.73
N THR A 215 15.19 -4.39 12.67
CA THR A 215 14.90 -4.45 14.11
C THR A 215 13.59 -3.76 14.43
N ASN A 216 13.41 -2.52 13.95
CA ASN A 216 12.18 -1.75 14.14
C ASN A 216 10.96 -2.45 13.55
N ARG A 217 11.13 -3.16 12.43
CA ARG A 217 10.04 -3.91 11.81
C ARG A 217 9.59 -5.08 12.68
N ILE A 218 10.53 -5.90 13.16
CA ILE A 218 10.24 -7.05 14.04
C ILE A 218 9.59 -6.59 15.34
N GLU A 219 10.13 -5.54 15.97
CA GLU A 219 9.57 -4.98 17.20
C GLU A 219 8.14 -4.45 16.99
N LYS A 220 7.88 -3.78 15.86
CA LYS A 220 6.54 -3.31 15.51
C LYS A 220 5.54 -4.45 15.33
N ASP A 221 5.94 -5.54 14.68
CA ASP A 221 5.05 -6.68 14.48
C ASP A 221 4.75 -7.38 15.83
N ALA A 222 5.75 -7.49 16.72
CA ALA A 222 5.54 -7.97 18.09
C ALA A 222 4.58 -7.06 18.90
N ASP A 223 4.69 -5.73 18.75
CA ASP A 223 3.80 -4.75 19.35
C ASP A 223 2.36 -4.86 18.83
N ILE A 224 2.18 -5.18 17.53
CA ILE A 224 0.86 -5.44 16.93
C ILE A 224 0.22 -6.70 17.54
N ASP A 225 0.98 -7.78 17.71
CA ASP A 225 0.49 -9.01 18.35
C ASP A 225 0.07 -8.76 19.80
N LEU A 226 0.89 -8.01 20.55
CA LEU A 226 0.57 -7.61 21.92
C LEU A 226 -0.66 -6.69 21.99
N LEU A 227 -0.83 -5.76 21.04
CA LEU A 227 -2.01 -4.92 20.93
C LEU A 227 -3.27 -5.78 20.71
N GLN A 228 -3.24 -6.71 19.75
CA GLN A 228 -4.37 -7.60 19.47
C GLN A 228 -4.69 -8.48 20.68
N LYS A 229 -3.67 -9.08 21.29
CA LYS A 229 -3.83 -9.90 22.49
C LYS A 229 -4.40 -9.10 23.65
N GLY A 230 -3.84 -7.92 23.94
CA GLY A 230 -4.27 -7.05 25.04
C GLY A 230 -5.71 -6.58 24.89
N THR A 231 -6.11 -6.17 23.68
CA THR A 231 -7.48 -5.74 23.40
C THR A 231 -8.50 -6.90 23.44
N THR A 232 -8.14 -8.07 22.93
CA THR A 232 -9.02 -9.26 22.95
C THR A 232 -9.20 -9.80 24.37
N THR A 233 -8.10 -9.91 25.13
CA THR A 233 -8.12 -10.44 26.51
C THR A 233 -8.51 -9.42 27.56
N LYS A 234 -8.53 -8.13 27.18
CA LYS A 234 -8.76 -6.98 28.07
C LYS A 234 -7.74 -6.91 29.21
N ASP A 235 -6.53 -7.44 29.00
CA ASP A 235 -5.45 -7.44 29.99
C ASP A 235 -4.53 -6.22 29.80
N ILE A 236 -4.64 -5.27 30.73
CA ILE A 236 -3.79 -4.07 30.73
C ILE A 236 -2.30 -4.38 30.91
N LYS A 237 -1.96 -5.52 31.54
CA LYS A 237 -0.56 -5.94 31.70
C LYS A 237 0.06 -6.30 30.36
N VAL A 238 -0.71 -6.87 29.44
CA VAL A 238 -0.26 -7.14 28.06
C VAL A 238 0.01 -5.83 27.33
N CYS A 239 -0.89 -4.84 27.43
CA CYS A 239 -0.68 -3.53 26.82
C CYS A 239 0.61 -2.84 27.29
N ARG A 240 1.04 -3.06 28.53
CA ARG A 240 2.29 -2.47 29.08
C ARG A 240 3.56 -3.06 28.49
N GLN A 241 3.48 -4.22 27.84
CA GLN A 241 4.63 -4.86 27.19
C GLN A 241 4.94 -4.25 25.82
N ILE A 242 3.99 -3.48 25.26
CA ILE A 242 4.14 -2.79 23.98
C ILE A 242 5.19 -1.66 24.11
N GLN A 243 6.20 -1.68 23.24
CA GLN A 243 7.28 -0.70 23.23
C GLN A 243 6.84 0.63 22.64
N ASP A 244 6.18 0.60 21.48
CA ASP A 244 5.63 1.79 20.83
C ASP A 244 4.60 2.47 21.73
N VAL A 245 4.89 3.73 22.09
CA VAL A 245 4.07 4.49 23.05
C VAL A 245 2.67 4.74 22.52
N ASN A 246 2.49 4.95 21.21
CA ASN A 246 1.19 5.23 20.62
C ASN A 246 0.34 3.96 20.57
N MET A 247 0.91 2.81 20.21
CA MET A 247 0.24 1.51 20.23
C MET A 247 -0.10 1.08 21.66
N LYS A 248 0.81 1.30 22.62
CA LYS A 248 0.56 1.04 24.05
C LYS A 248 -0.63 1.84 24.58
N ASN A 249 -0.68 3.14 24.26
CA ASN A 249 -1.79 4.01 24.65
C ASN A 249 -3.08 3.57 23.95
N THR A 250 -3.01 3.25 22.66
CA THR A 250 -4.15 2.73 21.88
C THR A 250 -4.70 1.43 22.48
N CYS A 251 -3.84 0.50 22.86
CA CYS A 251 -4.20 -0.74 23.55
C CYS A 251 -4.91 -0.44 24.87
N SER A 252 -4.26 0.34 25.73
CA SER A 252 -4.75 0.68 27.08
C SER A 252 -6.10 1.39 27.03
N ASP A 253 -6.24 2.38 26.15
CA ASP A 253 -7.47 3.16 25.96
C ASP A 253 -8.64 2.28 25.51
N THR A 254 -8.37 1.35 24.59
CA THR A 254 -9.37 0.40 24.10
C THR A 254 -9.81 -0.54 25.22
N VAL A 255 -8.86 -1.10 25.98
CA VAL A 255 -9.16 -1.98 27.13
C VAL A 255 -9.97 -1.25 28.20
N TYR A 256 -9.59 -0.02 28.58
CA TYR A 256 -10.36 0.73 29.58
C TYR A 256 -11.74 1.11 29.09
N MET A 257 -11.91 1.49 27.82
CA MET A 257 -13.22 1.77 27.26
C MET A 257 -14.14 0.54 27.31
N THR A 258 -13.64 -0.64 26.95
CA THR A 258 -14.39 -1.90 27.04
C THR A 258 -14.75 -2.23 28.50
N LEU A 259 -13.78 -2.17 29.42
CA LEU A 259 -14.01 -2.47 30.83
C LEU A 259 -14.99 -1.48 31.49
N THR A 260 -14.99 -0.21 31.07
CA THR A 260 -15.97 0.80 31.54
C THR A 260 -17.39 0.32 31.28
N MET A 261 -17.67 -0.15 30.07
CA MET A 261 -19.02 -0.55 29.66
C MET A 261 -19.44 -1.88 30.30
N GLU A 262 -18.52 -2.85 30.39
CA GLU A 262 -18.81 -4.17 30.96
C GLU A 262 -19.00 -4.13 32.48
N ASN A 263 -18.12 -3.41 33.18
CA ASN A 263 -18.17 -3.31 34.64
C ASN A 263 -19.13 -2.21 35.12
N LYS A 264 -19.69 -1.44 34.19
CA LYS A 264 -20.52 -0.26 34.47
C LYS A 264 -19.80 0.74 35.41
N ASP A 265 -18.49 0.90 35.24
CA ASP A 265 -17.64 1.77 36.07
C ASP A 265 -17.08 2.94 35.24
N GLY A 266 -17.77 4.08 35.31
CA GLY A 266 -17.39 5.32 34.62
C GLY A 266 -16.04 5.90 35.07
N SER A 267 -15.52 5.50 36.24
CA SER A 267 -14.22 5.98 36.71
C SER A 267 -13.06 5.48 35.83
N LEU A 268 -13.25 4.38 35.11
CA LEU A 268 -12.27 3.83 34.18
C LEU A 268 -12.05 4.71 32.96
N CYS A 269 -13.03 5.52 32.53
CA CYS A 269 -12.81 6.52 31.46
C CYS A 269 -11.71 7.53 31.83
N ALA A 270 -11.48 7.80 33.13
CA ALA A 270 -10.44 8.73 33.56
C ALA A 270 -9.02 8.22 33.25
N LYS A 271 -8.85 6.91 33.08
CA LYS A 271 -7.57 6.23 32.79
C LYS A 271 -7.22 6.22 31.29
N ILE A 272 -8.15 6.64 30.43
CA ILE A 272 -7.91 6.80 28.98
C ILE A 272 -7.00 8.02 28.77
N VAL A 273 -5.93 7.82 28.02
CA VAL A 273 -4.90 8.83 27.72
C VAL A 273 -5.37 9.76 26.60
N ASP A 274 -5.91 9.21 25.50
CA ASP A 274 -6.42 10.01 24.40
C ASP A 274 -7.65 10.83 24.83
N ILE A 275 -7.53 12.16 24.74
CA ILE A 275 -8.55 13.11 25.23
C ILE A 275 -9.88 12.93 24.50
N THR A 276 -9.84 12.68 23.19
CA THR A 276 -11.04 12.51 22.36
C THR A 276 -11.76 11.21 22.71
N ARG A 277 -11.02 10.10 22.86
CA ARG A 277 -11.55 8.81 23.30
C ARG A 277 -12.09 8.88 24.71
N LYS A 278 -11.42 9.60 25.62
CA LYS A 278 -11.87 9.83 27.00
C LYS A 278 -13.22 10.56 27.05
N ALA A 279 -13.36 11.63 26.27
CA ALA A 279 -14.64 12.34 26.15
C ALA A 279 -15.74 11.45 25.57
N SER A 280 -15.41 10.66 24.54
CA SER A 280 -16.32 9.68 23.94
C SER A 280 -16.76 8.60 24.94
N CYS A 281 -15.82 8.02 25.69
CA CYS A 281 -16.10 7.05 26.76
C CYS A 281 -17.06 7.61 27.79
N THR A 282 -16.80 8.84 28.28
CA THR A 282 -17.62 9.51 29.29
C THR A 282 -19.05 9.74 28.79
N THR A 283 -19.19 10.20 27.54
CA THR A 283 -20.50 10.43 26.91
C THR A 283 -21.27 9.13 26.70
N GLN A 284 -20.61 8.09 26.18
CA GLN A 284 -21.23 6.79 25.95
C GLN A 284 -21.68 6.14 27.27
N PHE A 285 -20.84 6.23 28.31
CA PHE A 285 -21.16 5.69 29.62
C PHE A 285 -22.36 6.41 30.25
N ALA A 286 -22.39 7.74 30.22
CA ALA A 286 -23.53 8.52 30.71
C ALA A 286 -24.83 8.13 29.99
N ARG A 287 -24.79 7.97 28.66
CA ARG A 287 -25.93 7.54 27.86
C ARG A 287 -26.40 6.12 28.20
N MET A 288 -25.47 5.19 28.43
CA MET A 288 -25.79 3.82 28.88
C MET A 288 -26.51 3.84 30.23
N ASN A 289 -26.02 4.65 31.17
CA ASN A 289 -26.65 4.80 32.49
C ASN A 289 -28.07 5.40 32.38
N ASP A 290 -28.24 6.40 31.52
CA ASP A 290 -29.55 7.01 31.24
C ASP A 290 -30.54 6.01 30.64
N ILE A 291 -30.09 5.11 29.76
CA ILE A 291 -30.94 4.03 29.22
C ILE A 291 -31.38 3.08 30.33
N ASN A 292 -30.46 2.67 31.22
CA ASN A 292 -30.82 1.82 32.36
C ASN A 292 -31.83 2.50 33.31
N LEU A 293 -31.67 3.81 33.54
CA LEU A 293 -32.61 4.61 34.34
C LEU A 293 -33.98 4.73 33.67
N LEU A 294 -34.02 4.95 32.36
CA LEU A 294 -35.24 4.96 31.56
C LEU A 294 -35.98 3.62 31.69
N GLU A 295 -35.30 2.51 31.46
CA GLU A 295 -35.90 1.17 31.56
C GLU A 295 -36.48 0.91 32.95
N LYS A 296 -35.73 1.28 34.01
CA LYS A 296 -36.19 1.16 35.40
C LYS A 296 -37.41 2.04 35.67
N ALA A 297 -37.41 3.30 35.22
CA ALA A 297 -38.52 4.23 35.39
C ALA A 297 -39.80 3.71 34.73
N LEU A 298 -39.69 3.14 33.53
CA LEU A 298 -40.81 2.56 32.80
C LEU A 298 -41.37 1.30 33.47
N ALA A 299 -40.49 0.42 33.99
CA ALA A 299 -40.89 -0.78 34.70
C ALA A 299 -41.64 -0.44 36.01
N GLU A 300 -41.15 0.54 36.76
CA GLU A 300 -41.70 0.95 38.05
C GLU A 300 -42.85 1.97 37.96
N ASN A 301 -43.14 2.51 36.76
CA ASN A 301 -44.02 3.66 36.54
C ASN A 301 -43.65 4.88 37.40
N ASN A 302 -42.36 5.12 37.60
CA ASN A 302 -41.86 6.13 38.55
C ASN A 302 -41.30 7.36 37.81
N LEU A 303 -42.09 8.44 37.77
CA LEU A 303 -41.72 9.67 37.08
C LEU A 303 -40.49 10.38 37.69
N SER A 304 -40.23 10.20 38.98
CA SER A 304 -39.07 10.80 39.63
C SER A 304 -37.74 10.24 39.11
N LEU A 305 -37.73 8.98 38.65
CA LEU A 305 -36.53 8.37 38.06
C LEU A 305 -36.14 9.04 36.73
N CYS A 306 -37.11 9.55 35.96
CA CYS A 306 -36.84 10.30 34.75
C CYS A 306 -36.08 11.60 35.02
N ALA A 307 -36.20 12.20 36.21
CA ALA A 307 -35.49 13.43 36.54
C ALA A 307 -33.97 13.25 36.60
N ASN A 308 -33.51 12.03 36.92
CA ASN A 308 -32.10 11.64 37.04
C ASN A 308 -31.42 11.34 35.69
N ILE A 309 -32.19 11.27 34.60
CA ILE A 309 -31.64 11.09 33.25
C ILE A 309 -30.96 12.40 32.82
N ILE A 310 -29.70 12.31 32.42
CA ILE A 310 -28.89 13.48 32.03
C ILE A 310 -29.19 13.88 30.59
N THR A 311 -29.28 12.90 29.68
CA THR A 311 -29.47 13.12 28.25
C THR A 311 -30.88 13.61 27.98
N ALA A 312 -31.00 14.83 27.44
CA ALA A 312 -32.27 15.55 27.33
C ALA A 312 -33.34 14.80 26.53
N ASP A 313 -32.98 14.16 25.40
CA ASP A 313 -33.93 13.41 24.57
C ASP A 313 -34.46 12.16 25.30
N LEU A 314 -33.59 11.42 25.99
CA LEU A 314 -33.98 10.26 26.80
C LEU A 314 -34.85 10.68 27.99
N LYS A 315 -34.56 11.83 28.61
CA LYS A 315 -35.35 12.39 29.72
C LYS A 315 -36.77 12.75 29.28
N THR A 316 -36.90 13.44 28.14
CA THR A 316 -38.20 13.78 27.55
C THR A 316 -38.96 12.51 27.19
N LYS A 317 -38.31 11.55 26.52
CA LYS A 317 -38.92 10.27 26.16
C LYS A 317 -39.43 9.51 27.39
N CYS A 318 -38.65 9.47 28.47
CA CYS A 318 -39.05 8.86 29.74
C CYS A 318 -40.32 9.49 30.30
N THR A 319 -40.30 10.82 30.42
CA THR A 319 -41.39 11.61 31.01
C THR A 319 -42.67 11.47 30.20
N ASP A 320 -42.58 11.66 28.88
CA ASP A 320 -43.71 11.62 27.96
C ASP A 320 -44.36 10.22 27.91
N THR A 321 -43.55 9.16 27.93
CA THR A 321 -44.07 7.77 27.94
C THR A 321 -44.84 7.45 29.23
N LEU A 322 -44.32 7.88 30.39
CA LEU A 322 -45.01 7.66 31.67
C LEU A 322 -46.28 8.50 31.79
N LEU A 323 -46.26 9.75 31.33
CA LEU A 323 -47.44 10.61 31.29
C LEU A 323 -48.51 10.08 30.35
N LEU A 324 -48.13 9.57 29.16
CA LEU A 324 -49.04 8.88 28.25
C LEU A 324 -49.73 7.72 28.96
N LYS A 325 -48.96 6.84 29.61
CA LYS A 325 -49.51 5.69 30.33
C LYS A 325 -50.46 6.10 31.46
N ALA A 326 -50.05 7.08 32.27
CA ALA A 326 -50.87 7.59 33.37
C ALA A 326 -52.17 8.26 32.87
N GLY A 327 -52.08 9.09 31.84
CA GLY A 327 -53.23 9.77 31.23
C GLY A 327 -54.23 8.79 30.65
N VAL A 328 -53.78 7.77 29.93
CA VAL A 328 -54.65 6.73 29.36
C VAL A 328 -55.32 5.88 30.45
N VAL A 329 -54.55 5.39 31.44
CA VAL A 329 -55.09 4.57 32.54
C VAL A 329 -56.13 5.34 33.36
N ASN A 330 -55.86 6.61 33.66
CA ASN A 330 -56.73 7.45 34.49
C ASN A 330 -57.80 8.20 33.68
N LYS A 331 -57.77 8.13 32.34
CA LYS A 331 -58.64 8.88 31.42
C LYS A 331 -58.55 10.40 31.66
N ASP A 332 -57.34 10.89 31.93
CA ASP A 332 -57.06 12.26 32.33
C ASP A 332 -56.35 13.06 31.22
N THR A 333 -57.09 13.92 30.53
CA THR A 333 -56.58 14.80 29.47
C THR A 333 -55.64 15.89 30.00
N ALA A 334 -55.75 16.29 31.27
CA ALA A 334 -54.83 17.25 31.87
C ALA A 334 -53.44 16.65 32.06
N THR A 335 -53.35 15.34 32.31
CA THR A 335 -52.09 14.59 32.29
C THR A 335 -51.53 14.48 30.88
N CYS A 336 -52.36 14.19 29.87
CA CYS A 336 -51.93 14.18 28.46
C CYS A 336 -51.34 15.54 28.03
N ALA A 337 -51.94 16.66 28.45
CA ALA A 337 -51.46 18.00 28.12
C ALA A 337 -50.04 18.32 28.62
N LYS A 338 -49.53 17.57 29.60
CA LYS A 338 -48.15 17.71 30.12
C LYS A 338 -47.09 17.03 29.26
N ILE A 339 -47.49 16.20 28.28
CA ILE A 339 -46.58 15.53 27.35
C ILE A 339 -45.96 16.57 26.42
N SER A 340 -44.63 16.58 26.34
CA SER A 340 -43.87 17.58 25.58
C SER A 340 -43.95 17.30 24.07
N ASP A 341 -43.69 16.05 23.67
CA ASP A 341 -43.78 15.61 22.28
C ASP A 341 -45.21 15.69 21.76
N ALA A 342 -45.43 16.48 20.71
CA ALA A 342 -46.76 16.76 20.18
C ALA A 342 -47.46 15.51 19.61
N GLY A 343 -46.69 14.58 19.01
CA GLY A 343 -47.21 13.33 18.49
C GLY A 343 -47.72 12.41 19.60
N THR A 344 -46.89 12.22 20.62
CA THR A 344 -47.21 11.41 21.81
C THR A 344 -48.37 12.02 22.60
N ARG A 345 -48.42 13.35 22.71
CA ARG A 345 -49.54 14.07 23.35
C ARG A 345 -50.87 13.80 22.63
N LYS A 346 -50.89 13.98 21.31
CA LYS A 346 -52.09 13.71 20.50
C LYS A 346 -52.54 12.25 20.65
N GLN A 347 -51.60 11.30 20.63
CA GLN A 347 -51.90 9.89 20.84
C GLN A 347 -52.58 9.64 22.20
N CYS A 348 -52.13 10.32 23.27
CA CYS A 348 -52.75 10.26 24.58
C CYS A 348 -54.19 10.78 24.54
N ASP A 349 -54.39 11.99 24.02
CA ASP A 349 -55.70 12.66 23.95
C ASP A 349 -56.72 11.85 23.16
N ASP A 350 -56.32 11.36 21.97
CA ASP A 350 -57.18 10.55 21.10
C ASP A 350 -57.60 9.23 21.78
N THR A 351 -56.66 8.57 22.48
CA THR A 351 -56.93 7.32 23.20
C THR A 351 -57.87 7.55 24.37
N VAL A 352 -57.64 8.59 25.18
CA VAL A 352 -58.52 8.95 26.31
C VAL A 352 -59.93 9.27 25.83
N LYS A 353 -60.06 10.08 24.76
CA LYS A 353 -61.35 10.40 24.15
C LYS A 353 -62.10 9.15 23.71
N LEU A 354 -61.43 8.24 23.01
CA LEU A 354 -62.04 6.98 22.56
C LEU A 354 -62.54 6.13 23.73
N ILE A 355 -61.74 5.98 24.80
CA ILE A 355 -62.14 5.22 26.00
C ILE A 355 -63.38 5.84 26.66
N LEU A 356 -63.43 7.17 26.77
CA LEU A 356 -64.59 7.88 27.34
C LEU A 356 -65.86 7.71 26.49
N GLU A 357 -65.74 7.79 25.16
CA GLU A 357 -66.86 7.54 24.24
C GLU A 357 -67.39 6.11 24.36
N GLN A 358 -66.51 5.11 24.49
CA GLN A 358 -66.91 3.71 24.69
C GLN A 358 -67.65 3.49 26.02
N MET A 359 -67.19 4.12 27.11
CA MET A 359 -67.87 4.04 28.40
C MET A 359 -69.29 4.63 28.38
N ASN A 360 -69.50 5.71 27.62
CA ASN A 360 -70.81 6.36 27.51
C ASN A 360 -71.81 5.52 26.71
N LYS A 361 -71.35 4.69 25.77
CA LYS A 361 -72.22 3.77 25.01
C LYS A 361 -72.70 2.56 25.83
N GLN A 362 -72.05 2.27 26.95
CA GLN A 362 -72.40 1.15 27.84
C GLN A 362 -73.34 1.56 28.97
N LYS A 363 -73.62 2.86 29.11
CA LYS A 363 -74.64 3.41 30.01
C LYS A 363 -75.94 3.58 29.24
#